data_AF-A0A512J9A9-F1
#
_entry.id   AF-A0A512J9A9-F1
#
_cell.length_a   1.000
_cell.length_b   1.000
_cell.length_c   1.000
_cell.angle_alpha   90.00
_cell.angle_beta   90.00
_cell.angle_gamma   90.00
#
_symmetry.space_group_name_H-M   'P 1'
#
loop_
_entity.id
_entity.type
_entity.pdbx_description
1 polymer ?
#
loop_
_entity_poly.entity_id
_entity_poly.type
_entity_poly.pdbx_seq_one_letter_code
_entity_poly.pdbx_strand_id
1 'polypeptide(L)' 'MADPLDQDPVHDAIEALRAAGRTVMPAEGGPGLYRVDHGPEMTGADVLAMAIGMGLLDGPDEIE' A
#
# COMPACT_ATOMS: atom_id res chain seq x y z
N MET A 1 -19.96 -1.99 -15.59
CA MET A 1 -19.93 -0.86 -14.65
C MET A 1 -18.99 -1.31 -13.55
N ALA A 2 -17.85 -0.65 -13.37
CA ALA A 2 -16.94 -0.98 -12.27
C ALA A 2 -17.51 -0.32 -11.00
N ASP A 3 -17.69 -1.09 -9.93
CA ASP A 3 -18.21 -0.59 -8.66
C ASP A 3 -17.23 0.44 -8.06
N PRO A 4 -17.69 1.65 -7.69
CA PRO A 4 -16.85 2.71 -7.11
C PRO A 4 -16.40 2.42 -5.66
N LEU A 5 -16.61 1.20 -5.17
CA LEU A 5 -16.24 0.73 -3.83
C LEU A 5 -15.09 -0.30 -3.84
N ASP A 6 -14.59 -0.68 -5.02
CA ASP A 6 -13.61 -1.77 -5.18
C ASP A 6 -12.16 -1.28 -5.34
N GLN A 7 -11.92 0.04 -5.27
CA GLN A 7 -10.56 0.57 -5.17
C GLN A 7 -10.14 0.53 -3.70
N ASP A 8 -9.68 -0.64 -3.25
CA ASP A 8 -9.02 -0.76 -1.96
C ASP A 8 -7.69 0.03 -2.06
N PRO A 9 -7.53 1.17 -1.37
CA PRO A 9 -6.34 2.00 -1.52
C PRO A 9 -5.07 1.28 -1.05
N VAL A 10 -5.20 0.25 -0.20
CA VAL A 10 -4.08 -0.62 0.16
C VAL A 10 -3.68 -1.49 -1.03
N HIS A 11 -4.64 -1.98 -1.82
CA HIS A 11 -4.35 -2.71 -3.04
C HIS A 11 -3.56 -1.85 -4.03
N ASP A 12 -4.01 -0.63 -4.29
CA ASP A 12 -3.33 0.32 -5.18
C ASP A 12 -1.90 0.61 -4.69
N ALA A 13 -1.71 0.75 -3.37
CA ALA A 13 -0.39 0.94 -2.78
C ALA A 13 0.53 -0.27 -2.97
N ILE A 14 -0.01 -1.48 -2.80
CA ILE A 14 0.71 -2.73 -3.04
C ILE A 14 1.13 -2.82 -4.51
N GLU A 15 0.24 -2.51 -5.44
CA GLU A 15 0.53 -2.51 -6.87
C GLU A 15 1.58 -1.46 -7.25
N ALA A 16 1.47 -0.24 -6.73
CA ALA A 16 2.42 0.83 -6.97
C ALA A 16 3.83 0.48 -6.45
N LEU A 17 3.92 -0.09 -5.25
CA LEU A 17 5.19 -0.59 -4.70
C LEU A 17 5.78 -1.71 -5.57
N ARG A 18 4.96 -2.64 -6.05
CA ARG A 18 5.41 -3.71 -6.96
C ARG A 18 5.89 -3.14 -8.30
N ALA A 19 5.19 -2.16 -8.85
CA ALA A 19 5.60 -1.46 -10.07
C ALA A 19 6.92 -0.70 -9.88
N ALA A 20 7.17 -0.18 -8.68
CA ALA A 20 8.45 0.41 -8.27
C ALA A 20 9.57 -0.63 -8.01
N GLY A 21 9.31 -1.92 -8.22
CA GLY A 21 10.27 -3.00 -8.04
C GLY A 21 10.41 -3.51 -6.61
N ARG A 22 9.49 -3.16 -5.71
CA ARG A 22 9.45 -3.68 -4.32
C ARG A 22 8.70 -5.01 -4.26
N THR A 23 9.13 -5.86 -3.34
CA THR A 23 8.40 -7.11 -3.06
C THR A 23 7.40 -6.84 -1.95
N VAL A 24 6.11 -7.13 -2.17
CA VAL A 24 5.09 -6.98 -1.11
C VAL A 24 4.38 -8.32 -0.90
N MET A 25 4.49 -8.84 0.32
CA MET A 25 3.95 -10.15 0.72
C MET A 25 3.04 -10.01 1.96
N PRO A 26 2.00 -10.83 2.10
CA PRO A 26 1.26 -10.93 3.35
C PRO A 26 2.17 -11.44 4.47
N ALA A 27 2.04 -10.84 5.65
CA ALA A 27 2.85 -11.19 6.81
C ALA A 27 2.19 -12.31 7.63
N GLU A 28 3.00 -13.13 8.30
CA GLU A 28 2.51 -14.27 9.11
C GLU A 28 1.88 -13.84 10.43
N GLY A 29 2.14 -12.61 10.90
CA GLY A 29 1.60 -12.08 12.15
C GLY A 29 0.08 -11.90 12.17
N GLY A 30 -0.61 -11.91 11.02
CA GLY A 30 -2.07 -11.85 10.97
C GLY A 30 -2.65 -11.29 9.66
N PRO A 31 -3.97 -11.44 9.46
CA PRO A 31 -4.65 -10.89 8.29
C PRO A 31 -4.55 -9.36 8.26
N GLY A 32 -4.33 -8.80 7.07
CA GLY A 32 -4.18 -7.35 6.87
C GLY A 32 -2.80 -6.79 7.22
N LEU A 33 -1.84 -7.64 7.58
CA LEU A 33 -0.43 -7.30 7.71
C LEU A 33 0.33 -7.67 6.44
N TYR A 34 1.28 -6.83 6.08
CA TYR A 34 2.12 -6.97 4.92
C TYR A 34 3.58 -6.76 5.31
N ARG A 35 4.48 -7.30 4.50
CA ARG A 35 5.91 -7.06 4.58
C ARG A 35 6.39 -6.60 3.21
N VAL A 36 7.07 -5.47 3.20
CA VAL A 36 7.72 -4.91 2.02
C VAL A 36 9.21 -5.26 2.06
N ASP A 37 9.72 -5.91 1.02
CA ASP A 37 11.05 -6.50 0.91
C ASP A 37 11.38 -7.36 2.16
N HIS A 38 12.50 -7.08 2.83
CA HIS A 38 12.90 -7.69 4.10
C HIS A 38 12.62 -6.77 5.31
N GLY A 39 11.67 -5.85 5.18
CA GLY A 39 11.29 -4.89 6.21
C GLY A 39 10.47 -5.48 7.36
N PRO A 40 10.07 -4.64 8.34
CA PRO A 40 9.16 -5.05 9.40
C PRO A 40 7.77 -5.39 8.85
N GLU A 41 6.97 -6.10 9.66
CA GLU A 41 5.54 -6.28 9.40
C GLU A 41 4.83 -4.94 9.61
N MET A 42 3.95 -4.59 8.68
CA MET A 42 3.29 -3.29 8.62
C MET A 42 1.83 -3.47 8.20
N THR A 43 0.95 -2.60 8.69
CA THR A 43 -0.48 -2.68 8.36
C THR A 43 -0.72 -2.19 6.94
N GLY A 44 -1.89 -2.49 6.37
CA GLY A 44 -2.27 -1.92 5.07
C GLY A 44 -2.20 -0.39 5.02
N ALA A 45 -2.52 0.29 6.12
CA ALA A 45 -2.40 1.75 6.21
C ALA A 45 -0.93 2.22 6.17
N ASP A 46 -0.01 1.47 6.78
CA ASP A 46 1.42 1.77 6.72
C ASP A 46 1.98 1.56 5.31
N VAL A 47 1.53 0.51 4.60
CA VAL A 47 1.89 0.27 3.20
C VAL A 47 1.41 1.41 2.31
N LEU A 48 0.18 1.87 2.51
CA LEU A 48 -0.37 3.03 1.82
C LEU A 48 0.44 4.30 2.12
N ALA A 49 0.72 4.58 3.39
CA ALA A 49 1.55 5.73 3.79
C ALA A 49 2.97 5.65 3.19
N MET A 50 3.54 4.44 3.07
CA MET A 50 4.83 4.24 2.40
C MET A 50 4.75 4.56 0.91
N ALA A 51 3.73 4.08 0.19
CA ALA A 51 3.55 4.39 -1.22
C ALA A 51 3.39 5.90 -1.46
N ILE A 52 2.61 6.59 -0.61
CA ILE A 52 2.45 8.05 -0.66
C ILE A 52 3.77 8.76 -0.34
N GLY A 53 4.46 8.36 0.74
CA GLY A 53 5.75 8.95 1.14
C GLY A 53 6.87 8.74 0.12
N MET A 54 6.75 7.72 -0.73
CA MET A 54 7.65 7.48 -1.86
C MET A 54 7.23 8.24 -3.14
N GLY A 55 6.10 8.94 -3.14
CA GLY A 55 5.53 9.61 -4.31
C GLY A 55 5.00 8.65 -5.38
N LEU A 56 4.66 7.41 -4.99
CA LEU A 56 4.09 6.41 -5.89
C LEU A 56 2.58 6.53 -6.02
N LEU A 57 1.94 7.11 -5.02
CA LEU A 57 0.53 7.46 -5.00
C LEU A 57 0.39 8.92 -4.55
N ASP A 58 -0.61 9.61 -5.08
CA ASP A 58 -1.03 10.90 -4.54
C ASP A 58 -1.60 10.67 -3.13
N GLY A 59 -1.06 11.38 -2.15
CA GLY A 59 -1.66 11.46 -0.82
C GLY A 59 -3.04 12.11 -0.91
N PRO A 60 -3.90 11.96 0.12
CA PRO A 60 -5.08 12.83 0.19
C PRO A 60 -4.57 14.27 0.17
N ASP A 61 -4.87 14.99 -0.91
CA ASP A 61 -4.49 16.40 -1.12
C ASP A 61 -4.55 17.12 0.23
N GLU A 62 -3.39 17.55 0.75
CA GLU A 62 -3.37 18.51 1.84
C GLU A 62 -3.98 19.79 1.26
N ILE A 63 -5.27 20.00 1.53
CA ILE A 63 -5.93 21.26 1.23
C ILE A 63 -5.21 22.32 2.06
N GLU A 64 -4.35 23.10 1.39
CA GLU A 64 -3.67 24.30 1.91
C GLU A 64 -4.66 25.34 2.43
#